data_AF-A0A392T2H6-F1
#
_entry.id   AF-A0A392T2H6-F1
#
_cell.length_a   1.000
_cell.length_b   1.000
_cell.length_c   1.000
_cell.angle_alpha   90.00
_cell.angle_beta   90.00
_cell.angle_gamma   90.00
#
_symmetry.space_group_name_H-M   'P 1'
#
loop_
_entity.id
_entity.type
_entity.pdbx_description
1 polymer ?
#
loop_
_entity_poly.entity_id
_entity_poly.type
_entity_poly.pdbx_seq_one_letter_code
_entity_poly.pdbx_strand_id
1 'polypeptide(L)'
;FHFHWNKGHFLIEPKEFTFKRTDLSADEVADYDKLVYFVGTFPANLFEDSDGNPLLDEDGRQRTSAKLIDTKRLLGCKTQADLEAFF
;
A
#
# COMPACT_ATOMS: atom_id res chain seq x y z
N PHE A 1 16.88 -5.18 -10.86
CA PHE A 1 15.97 -4.32 -11.64
C PHE A 1 16.49 -2.89 -11.56
N HIS A 2 16.94 -2.29 -12.66
CA HIS A 2 17.32 -0.87 -12.68
C HIS A 2 16.20 -0.11 -13.39
N PHE A 3 15.45 0.70 -12.65
CA PHE A 3 14.46 1.62 -13.23
C PHE A 3 15.20 2.83 -13.81
N HIS A 4 15.64 2.74 -15.07
CA HIS A 4 16.14 3.90 -15.80
C HIS A 4 14.98 4.58 -16.55
N TRP A 5 14.49 5.67 -15.97
CA TRP A 5 13.55 6.55 -16.63
C TRP A 5 14.30 7.37 -17.68
N ASN A 6 13.88 7.29 -18.94
CA ASN A 6 14.39 8.14 -20.02
C ASN A 6 13.34 9.18 -20.41
N LYS A 7 13.72 10.19 -21.21
CA LYS A 7 12.79 11.23 -21.69
C LYS A 7 11.53 10.67 -22.34
N GLY A 8 11.61 9.51 -22.98
CA GLY A 8 10.46 8.82 -23.58
C GLY A 8 9.42 8.39 -22.55
N HIS A 9 9.81 8.03 -21.33
CA HIS A 9 8.86 7.65 -20.28
C HIS A 9 7.95 8.81 -19.85
N PHE A 10 8.44 10.05 -19.91
CA PHE A 10 7.64 11.24 -19.59
C PHE A 10 6.68 11.66 -20.70
N LEU A 11 6.82 11.09 -21.90
CA LEU A 11 5.92 11.32 -23.03
C LEU A 11 4.77 10.31 -23.06
N ILE A 12 4.85 9.24 -22.26
CA ILE A 12 3.78 8.26 -22.14
C ILE A 12 2.65 8.90 -21.34
N GLU A 13 1.45 8.94 -21.92
CA GLU A 13 0.30 9.53 -21.26
C GLU A 13 -0.08 8.74 -20.00
N PRO A 14 -0.55 9.39 -18.92
CA PRO A 14 -0.92 8.70 -17.68
C PRO A 14 -1.90 7.54 -17.87
N LYS A 15 -2.75 7.62 -18.89
CA LYS A 15 -3.73 6.58 -19.24
C LYS A 15 -3.09 5.22 -19.55
N GLU A 16 -1.84 5.20 -20.01
CA GLU A 16 -1.08 3.98 -20.31
C GLU A 16 -0.58 3.27 -19.03
N PHE A 17 -0.68 3.93 -17.87
CA PHE A 17 -0.32 3.39 -16.56
C PHE A 17 -1.52 3.22 -15.63
N THR A 18 -2.69 3.73 -16.01
CA THR A 18 -3.92 3.65 -15.22
C THR A 18 -4.94 2.76 -15.92
N PHE A 19 -5.06 1.52 -15.45
CA PHE A 19 -6.02 0.55 -15.98
C PHE A 19 -7.26 0.50 -15.10
N LYS A 20 -8.45 0.48 -15.70
CA LYS A 20 -9.66 0.14 -14.94
C LYS A 20 -9.65 -1.35 -14.71
N ARG A 21 -10.20 -1.80 -13.58
CA ARG A 21 -10.35 -3.24 -13.30
C ARG A 21 -11.09 -3.99 -14.40
N THR A 22 -12.02 -3.33 -15.09
CA THR A 22 -12.78 -3.89 -16.23
C THR A 22 -11.92 -4.18 -17.45
N ASP A 23 -10.75 -3.55 -17.55
CA ASP A 23 -9.86 -3.66 -18.70
C ASP A 23 -8.76 -4.71 -18.45
N LEU A 24 -8.73 -5.32 -17.26
CA LEU A 24 -7.79 -6.37 -16.87
C LEU A 24 -8.26 -7.75 -17.34
N SER A 25 -7.31 -8.59 -17.73
CA SER A 25 -7.56 -10.02 -17.93
C SER A 25 -7.89 -10.74 -16.62
N ALA A 26 -8.43 -11.95 -16.69
CA ALA A 26 -8.76 -12.74 -15.50
C ALA A 26 -7.54 -13.00 -14.60
N ASP A 27 -6.37 -13.26 -15.20
CA ASP A 27 -5.12 -13.50 -14.47
C ASP A 27 -4.63 -12.23 -13.78
N GLU A 28 -4.68 -11.08 -14.47
CA GLU A 28 -4.30 -9.78 -13.89
C GLU A 28 -5.23 -9.35 -12.74
N VAL A 29 -6.53 -9.65 -12.86
CA VAL A 29 -7.50 -9.44 -11.77
C VAL A 29 -7.12 -10.29 -10.56
N ALA A 30 -6.80 -11.57 -10.78
CA ALA A 30 -6.39 -12.47 -9.69
C ALA A 30 -5.10 -12.00 -9.01
N ASP A 31 -4.12 -11.52 -9.78
CA ASP A 31 -2.88 -10.97 -9.23
C ASP A 31 -3.10 -9.66 -8.47
N TYR A 32 -3.96 -8.78 -8.98
CA TYR A 32 -4.36 -7.57 -8.26
C TYR A 32 -5.08 -7.91 -6.94
N ASP A 33 -5.95 -8.93 -6.92
CA ASP A 33 -6.65 -9.34 -5.71
C ASP A 33 -5.69 -9.89 -4.64
N LYS A 34 -4.62 -10.60 -5.05
CA LYS A 34 -3.53 -10.99 -4.13
C LYS A 34 -2.85 -9.77 -3.52
N LEU A 35 -2.61 -8.73 -4.31
CA LEU A 35 -2.01 -7.48 -3.84
C LEU A 35 -2.95 -6.75 -2.85
N VAL A 36 -4.23 -6.65 -3.17
CA VAL A 36 -5.24 -6.05 -2.28
C VAL A 36 -5.31 -6.81 -0.96
N TYR A 37 -5.36 -8.15 -1.01
CA TYR A 37 -5.34 -8.98 0.19
C TYR A 37 -4.08 -8.73 1.03
N PHE A 38 -2.90 -8.75 0.39
CA PHE A 38 -1.62 -8.49 1.05
C PHE A 38 -1.59 -7.12 1.74
N VAL A 39 -1.99 -6.05 1.04
CA VAL A 39 -2.06 -4.71 1.64
C VAL A 39 -3.09 -4.66 2.78
N GLY A 40 -4.20 -5.39 2.67
CA GLY A 40 -5.19 -5.51 3.73
C GLY A 40 -4.69 -6.23 4.99
N THR A 41 -3.58 -6.96 4.93
CA THR A 41 -2.95 -7.56 6.13
C THR A 41 -2.10 -6.58 6.92
N PHE A 42 -1.83 -5.38 6.39
CA PHE A 42 -1.00 -4.42 7.07
C PHE A 42 -1.72 -3.82 8.28
N PRO A 43 -1.01 -3.62 9.40
CA PRO A 43 -1.61 -3.03 10.59
C PRO A 43 -2.09 -1.61 10.27
N ALA A 44 -3.34 -1.34 10.62
CA ALA A 44 -3.91 -0.01 10.51
C ALA A 44 -3.27 0.92 11.55
N ASN A 45 -3.12 2.20 11.22
CA ASN A 45 -2.75 3.19 12.22
C ASN A 45 -3.91 3.36 13.18
N LEU A 46 -3.64 3.16 14.46
CA LEU A 46 -4.57 3.43 15.54
C LEU A 46 -4.50 4.91 15.90
N PHE A 47 -5.66 5.56 16.02
CA PHE A 47 -5.71 6.96 16.42
C PHE A 47 -5.73 7.04 17.94
N GLU A 48 -4.83 7.84 18.47
CA GLU A 48 -4.68 8.12 19.89
C GLU A 48 -4.61 9.64 20.12
N ASP A 49 -5.05 10.09 21.30
CA ASP A 49 -4.81 11.46 21.75
C ASP A 49 -3.36 11.64 22.27
N SER A 50 -3.02 12.83 22.77
CA SER A 50 -1.68 13.12 23.30
C SER A 50 -1.31 12.30 24.54
N ASP A 51 -2.30 11.73 25.23
CA ASP A 51 -2.12 10.94 26.44
C ASP A 51 -2.12 9.43 26.13
N GLY A 52 -2.27 9.05 24.85
CA GLY A 52 -2.29 7.66 24.39
C GLY A 52 -3.66 6.98 24.46
N ASN A 53 -4.75 7.71 24.69
CA ASN A 53 -6.09 7.11 24.73
C ASN A 53 -6.66 6.92 23.32
N PRO A 54 -7.37 5.80 23.04
CA PRO A 54 -7.93 5.52 21.74
C PRO A 54 -9.03 6.54 21.36
N LEU A 55 -8.90 7.15 20.18
CA LEU A 55 -9.95 7.99 19.61
C LEU A 55 -11.01 7.10 18.97
N LEU A 56 -12.26 7.19 19.43
CA LEU A 56 -13.37 6.35 18.95
C LEU A 56 -14.15 7.00 17.81
N ASP A 57 -14.76 6.19 16.96
CA ASP A 57 -15.72 6.59 15.93
C ASP A 57 -17.16 6.64 16.47
N GLU A 58 -18.12 6.92 15.58
CA GLU A 58 -19.54 7.03 15.92
C GLU A 58 -20.14 5.70 16.45
N ASP A 59 -19.55 4.56 16.10
CA ASP A 59 -19.95 3.23 16.58
C ASP A 59 -19.19 2.80 17.85
N GLY A 60 -18.34 3.68 18.40
CA GLY A 60 -17.51 3.38 19.57
C GLY A 60 -16.32 2.46 19.28
N ARG A 61 -15.95 2.24 18.02
CA ARG A 61 -14.74 1.50 17.64
C ARG A 61 -13.55 2.46 17.57
N GLN A 62 -12.35 1.97 17.83
CA GLN A 62 -11.16 2.80 17.68
C GLN A 62 -11.00 3.22 16.21
N ARG A 63 -10.85 4.53 15.98
CA ARG A 63 -10.61 5.09 14.67
C ARG A 63 -9.29 4.58 14.14
N THR A 64 -9.32 4.19 12.87
CA THR A 64 -8.13 3.74 12.17
C THR A 64 -7.96 4.47 10.84
N SER A 65 -6.72 4.49 10.33
CA SER A 65 -6.43 4.91 8.97
C SER A 65 -5.44 3.95 8.34
N ALA A 66 -5.44 3.93 7.00
CA ALA A 66 -4.42 3.23 6.26
C ALA A 66 -3.04 3.80 6.63
N LYS A 67 -2.13 2.91 7.06
CA LYS A 67 -0.75 3.29 7.34
C LYS A 67 -0.05 3.61 6.02
N LEU A 68 0.48 4.82 5.89
CA LEU A 68 1.33 5.16 4.75
C LEU A 68 2.61 4.35 4.86
N ILE A 69 2.96 3.66 3.77
CA ILE A 69 4.12 2.78 3.71
C ILE A 69 5.25 3.50 3.01
N ASP A 70 6.38 3.59 3.70
CA ASP A 70 7.65 3.95 3.08
C ASP A 70 8.08 2.80 2.17
N THR A 71 7.63 2.84 0.92
CA THR A 71 7.93 1.83 -0.09
C THR A 71 9.42 1.71 -0.37
N LYS A 72 10.20 2.79 -0.21
CA LYS A 72 11.65 2.75 -0.38
C LYS A 72 12.31 1.92 0.71
N ARG A 73 11.89 2.10 1.97
CA ARG A 73 12.40 1.33 3.10
C ARG A 73 11.89 -0.12 3.06
N LEU A 74 10.63 -0.35 2.68
CA LEU A 74 10.08 -1.69 2.47
C LEU A 74 10.87 -2.49 1.42
N LEU A 75 11.15 -1.89 0.26
CA LEU A 75 11.96 -2.50 -0.80
C LEU A 75 13.43 -2.72 -0.38
N GLY A 76 13.87 -2.06 0.69
CA GLY A 76 15.19 -2.23 1.28
C GLY A 76 15.30 -3.41 2.26
N CYS A 77 14.18 -3.98 2.72
CA CYS A 77 14.17 -5.14 3.62
C CYS A 77 14.75 -6.37 2.90
N LYS A 78 15.70 -7.07 3.53
CA LYS A 78 16.39 -8.22 2.93
C LYS A 78 16.00 -9.55 3.58
N THR A 79 15.42 -9.49 4.76
CA THR A 79 15.02 -10.66 5.54
C THR A 79 13.57 -10.55 6.00
N GLN A 80 12.98 -11.68 6.36
CA GLN A 80 11.65 -11.74 6.95
C GLN A 80 11.57 -10.92 8.26
N ALA A 81 12.62 -10.95 9.08
CA ALA A 81 12.70 -10.17 10.31
C ALA A 81 12.69 -8.65 10.04
N ASP A 82 13.36 -8.19 8.97
CA ASP A 82 13.34 -6.76 8.59
C ASP A 82 11.94 -6.30 8.16
N LEU A 83 11.18 -7.19 7.50
CA LEU A 83 9.80 -6.94 7.12
C LEU A 83 8.87 -6.88 8.34
N GLU A 84 9.02 -7.82 9.27
CA GLU A 84 8.22 -7.85 10.50
C GLU A 84 8.46 -6.61 11.38
N ALA A 85 9.72 -6.17 11.51
CA ALA A 85 10.06 -4.95 12.26
C ALA A 85 9.67 -3.64 11.54
N PHE A 86 9.33 -3.70 10.24
CA PHE A 86 8.91 -2.52 9.48
C PHE A 86 7.44 -2.14 9.77
N PHE A 87 6.58 -3.13 10.00
CA PHE A 87 5.15 -2.94 10.24
C PHE A 87 4.84 -2.59 11.68
#